data_AF-A0A950D6X9-F1
#
_entry.id   AF-A0A950D6X9-F1
#
_cell.length_a   1.000
_cell.length_b   1.000
_cell.length_c   1.000
_cell.angle_alpha   90.00
_cell.angle_beta   90.00
_cell.angle_gamma   90.00
#
_symmetry.space_group_name_H-M   'P 1'
#
loop_
_entity.id
_entity.type
_entity.pdbx_description
1 polymer ?
#
loop_
_entity_poly.entity_id
_entity_poly.type
_entity_poly.pdbx_seq_one_letter_code
_entity_poly.pdbx_strand_id
1 'polypeptide(L)'
;FFGHAWAYAAAEPVWRGGDPDLGGGFSKALAKFGSVLVLAVVLGIVLVLLGWTIIVPLLVAFFCCYSVVYIIYGNQSGTGSISASINLAKNNAGPTAILIVSLVVLAFVLGLISAIPFLGWIIGLVGNALLGAFAVLAVLRFYSLLTGAATATPVAAAPPPPPPTTPAT
;
A
#
# COMPACT_ATOMS: atom_id res chain seq x y z
N PHE A 1 -7.49 7.29 3.18
CA PHE A 1 -7.74 6.30 2.11
C PHE A 1 -7.20 6.73 0.75
N PHE A 2 -7.66 7.83 0.13
CA PHE A 2 -7.16 8.25 -1.18
C PHE A 2 -5.64 8.49 -1.22
N GLY A 3 -5.08 9.23 -0.25
CA GLY A 3 -3.63 9.45 -0.19
C GLY A 3 -2.81 8.17 -0.07
N HIS A 4 -3.34 7.13 0.60
CA HIS A 4 -2.68 5.82 0.64
C HIS A 4 -2.79 5.12 -0.71
N ALA A 5 -3.94 5.18 -1.37
CA ALA A 5 -4.13 4.62 -2.72
C ALA A 5 -3.18 5.24 -3.74
N TRP A 6 -2.98 6.56 -3.67
CA TRP A 6 -1.97 7.28 -4.44
C TRP A 6 -0.55 6.83 -4.09
N ALA A 7 -0.21 6.77 -2.80
CA ALA A 7 1.11 6.33 -2.35
C ALA A 7 1.43 4.90 -2.81
N TYR A 8 0.47 3.97 -2.71
CA TYR A 8 0.64 2.61 -3.24
C TYR A 8 0.90 2.63 -4.73
N ALA A 9 0.10 3.35 -5.52
CA ALA A 9 0.25 3.43 -6.96
C ALA A 9 1.62 4.04 -7.37
N ALA A 10 2.08 5.07 -6.65
CA ALA A 10 3.37 5.72 -6.90
C ALA A 10 4.58 4.90 -6.43
N ALA A 11 4.40 3.98 -5.47
CA ALA A 11 5.47 3.19 -4.87
C ALA A 11 5.85 1.93 -5.67
N GLU A 12 5.08 1.55 -6.69
CA GLU A 12 5.38 0.37 -7.53
C GLU A 12 6.78 0.40 -8.14
N PRO A 13 7.21 1.50 -8.81
CA PRO A 13 8.47 1.50 -9.55
C PRO A 13 9.68 1.46 -8.61
N VAL A 14 9.52 1.95 -7.37
CA VAL A 14 10.59 2.00 -6.36
C VAL A 14 11.11 0.60 -6.03
N TRP A 15 10.23 -0.40 -5.97
CA TRP A 15 10.65 -1.78 -5.75
C TRP A 15 11.33 -2.42 -6.96
N ARG A 16 11.23 -1.80 -8.14
CA ARG A 16 11.91 -2.20 -9.38
C ARG A 16 13.19 -1.38 -9.63
N GLY A 17 13.61 -0.54 -8.69
CA GLY A 17 14.78 0.32 -8.84
C GLY A 17 14.54 1.57 -9.71
N GLY A 18 13.28 1.89 -10.02
CA GLY A 18 12.90 3.12 -10.71
C GLY A 18 12.49 4.24 -9.74
N ASP A 19 12.35 5.45 -10.27
CA ASP A 19 11.86 6.60 -9.51
C ASP A 19 10.35 6.49 -9.20
N PRO A 20 9.89 7.01 -8.05
CA PRO A 20 8.46 7.02 -7.72
C PRO A 20 7.66 7.83 -8.75
N ASP A 21 6.68 7.20 -9.38
CA ASP A 21 5.81 7.83 -10.37
C ASP A 21 4.62 8.53 -9.69
N LEU A 22 4.85 9.76 -9.25
CA LEU A 22 3.83 10.56 -8.56
C LEU A 22 2.64 10.90 -9.48
N GLY A 23 2.91 11.19 -10.75
CA GLY A 23 1.90 11.63 -11.72
C GLY A 23 1.00 10.49 -12.19
N GLY A 24 1.60 9.39 -12.64
CA GLY A 24 0.86 8.19 -13.01
C GLY A 24 0.19 7.55 -11.80
N GLY A 25 0.83 7.58 -10.63
CA GLY A 25 0.23 7.15 -9.37
C GLY A 25 -1.06 7.91 -9.03
N PHE A 26 -1.07 9.24 -9.21
CA PHE A 26 -2.25 10.07 -8.95
C PHE A 26 -3.38 9.74 -9.91
N SER A 27 -3.09 9.65 -11.22
CA SER A 27 -4.06 9.29 -12.25
C SER A 27 -4.69 7.92 -11.98
N LYS A 28 -3.86 6.92 -11.63
CA LYS A 28 -4.32 5.56 -11.29
C LYS A 28 -5.19 5.55 -10.04
N ALA A 29 -4.82 6.30 -9.00
CA ALA A 29 -5.64 6.43 -7.79
C ALA A 29 -6.97 7.14 -8.08
N LEU A 30 -6.98 8.17 -8.93
CA LEU A 30 -8.19 8.89 -9.33
C LEU A 30 -9.15 7.98 -10.12
N ALA A 31 -8.63 7.15 -11.03
CA ALA A 31 -9.41 6.15 -11.75
C ALA A 31 -10.06 5.11 -10.81
N LYS A 32 -9.52 4.94 -9.60
CA LYS A 32 -10.05 4.04 -8.55
C LYS A 32 -10.74 4.77 -7.41
N PHE A 33 -10.98 6.07 -7.54
CA PHE A 33 -11.54 6.91 -6.48
C PHE A 33 -12.86 6.34 -5.95
N GLY A 34 -13.77 5.93 -6.82
CA GLY A 34 -15.06 5.35 -6.42
C GLY A 34 -14.92 4.10 -5.54
N SER A 35 -14.07 3.14 -5.94
CA SER A 35 -13.82 1.92 -5.15
C SER A 35 -13.14 2.23 -3.82
N VAL A 36 -12.17 3.15 -3.81
CA VAL A 36 -11.47 3.58 -2.59
C VAL A 36 -12.42 4.31 -1.63
N LEU A 37 -13.35 5.12 -2.16
CA LEU A 37 -14.37 5.81 -1.38
C LEU A 37 -15.32 4.80 -0.72
N VAL A 38 -15.80 3.80 -1.46
CA VAL A 38 -16.64 2.74 -0.90
C VAL A 38 -15.91 1.99 0.22
N LEU A 39 -14.64 1.62 0.01
CA LEU A 39 -13.82 1.00 1.06
C LEU A 39 -13.71 1.91 2.29
N ALA A 40 -13.46 3.21 2.09
CA ALA A 40 -13.33 4.18 3.17
C ALA A 40 -14.63 4.32 3.98
N VAL A 41 -15.79 4.34 3.32
CA VAL A 41 -17.09 4.42 3.98
C VAL A 41 -17.37 3.14 4.77
N VAL A 42 -17.17 1.97 4.17
CA VAL A 42 -17.40 0.68 4.85
C VAL A 42 -16.51 0.54 6.08
N LEU A 43 -15.20 0.77 5.94
CA LEU A 43 -14.28 0.69 7.07
C LEU A 43 -14.53 1.79 8.10
N GLY A 44 -14.91 3.00 7.66
CA GLY A 44 -15.29 4.09 8.55
C GLY A 44 -16.49 3.73 9.42
N ILE A 45 -17.56 3.17 8.84
CA ILE A 45 -18.73 2.72 9.59
C ILE A 45 -18.36 1.61 10.58
N VAL A 46 -17.58 0.62 10.15
CA VAL A 46 -17.11 -0.48 11.03
C VAL A 46 -16.30 0.07 12.21
N LEU A 47 -15.38 1.00 11.96
CA LEU A 47 -14.56 1.60 13.03
C LEU A 47 -15.38 2.51 13.95
N VAL A 48 -16.39 3.23 13.44
CA VAL A 48 -17.28 4.06 14.29
C VAL A 48 -18.17 3.18 15.18
N LEU A 49 -18.74 2.10 14.63
CA LEU A 49 -19.66 1.24 15.38
C LEU A 49 -18.96 0.28 16.34
N LEU A 50 -17.78 -0.22 15.98
CA LEU A 50 -17.10 -1.30 16.70
C LEU A 50 -15.72 -0.90 17.25
N GLY A 51 -15.16 0.25 16.82
CA GLY A 51 -13.81 0.69 17.19
C GLY A 51 -13.66 1.29 18.58
N TRP A 52 -14.68 1.19 19.44
CA TRP A 52 -14.60 1.60 20.85
C TRP A 52 -13.71 0.67 21.68
N THR A 53 -13.37 -0.52 21.17
CA THR A 53 -12.37 -1.42 21.76
C THR A 53 -11.01 -1.25 21.08
N ILE A 54 -9.92 -1.59 21.76
CA ILE A 54 -8.57 -1.66 21.14
C ILE A 54 -8.46 -2.83 20.16
N ILE A 55 -9.23 -3.89 20.40
CA ILE A 55 -9.16 -5.16 19.65
C ILE A 55 -9.69 -4.97 18.23
N VAL A 56 -10.81 -4.26 18.05
CA VAL A 56 -11.45 -4.12 16.75
C VAL A 56 -10.58 -3.38 15.72
N PRO A 57 -9.99 -2.20 16.01
CA PRO A 57 -9.09 -1.54 15.08
C PRO A 57 -7.90 -2.41 14.70
N LEU A 58 -7.40 -3.24 15.62
CA LEU A 58 -6.29 -4.15 15.37
C LEU A 58 -6.69 -5.30 14.45
N LEU A 59 -7.89 -5.86 14.63
CA LEU A 59 -8.45 -6.86 13.70
C LEU A 59 -8.74 -6.26 12.32
N VAL A 60 -9.29 -5.04 12.26
CA VAL A 60 -9.51 -4.33 11.00
C VAL A 60 -8.19 -4.08 10.28
N ALA A 61 -7.17 -3.59 11.00
CA ALA A 61 -5.83 -3.40 10.44
C ALA A 61 -5.25 -4.71 9.91
N PHE A 62 -5.37 -5.80 10.68
CA PHE A 62 -4.87 -7.12 10.28
C PHE A 62 -5.57 -7.65 9.02
N PHE A 63 -6.91 -7.68 9.01
CA PHE A 63 -7.67 -8.28 7.93
C PHE A 63 -7.79 -7.39 6.70
N CYS A 64 -7.79 -6.07 6.86
CA CYS A 64 -7.98 -5.11 5.76
C CYS A 64 -6.68 -4.49 5.27
N CYS A 65 -5.52 -4.91 5.80
CA CYS A 65 -4.18 -4.40 5.46
C CYS A 65 -3.93 -4.29 3.95
N TYR A 66 -4.40 -5.27 3.18
CA TYR A 66 -4.15 -5.38 1.73
C TYR A 66 -5.28 -4.82 0.86
N SER A 67 -6.37 -4.32 1.44
CA SER A 67 -7.58 -3.95 0.69
C SER A 67 -7.30 -2.86 -0.35
N VAL A 68 -6.54 -1.82 0.04
CA VAL A 68 -6.20 -0.72 -0.88
C VAL A 68 -5.30 -1.22 -2.02
N VAL A 69 -4.38 -2.14 -1.73
CA VAL A 69 -3.50 -2.75 -2.74
C VAL A 69 -4.31 -3.59 -3.74
N TYR A 70 -5.30 -4.36 -3.26
CA TYR A 70 -6.21 -5.10 -4.12
C TYR A 70 -7.08 -4.21 -5.03
N ILE A 71 -7.46 -3.01 -4.58
CA ILE A 71 -8.18 -2.06 -5.45
C ILE A 71 -7.25 -1.52 -6.56
N ILE A 72 -6.01 -1.14 -6.20
CA ILE A 72 -5.07 -0.50 -7.12
C ILE A 72 -4.45 -1.49 -8.12
N TYR A 73 -4.08 -2.69 -7.67
CA TYR A 73 -3.38 -3.69 -8.49
C TYR A 73 -4.26 -4.86 -8.89
N GLY A 74 -5.15 -5.30 -8.00
CA GLY A 74 -6.07 -6.41 -8.26
C GLY A 74 -7.35 -5.99 -9.02
N ASN A 75 -7.49 -4.71 -9.36
CA ASN A 75 -8.67 -4.15 -10.03
C ASN A 75 -10.01 -4.46 -9.32
N GLN A 76 -9.97 -4.69 -8.00
CA GLN A 76 -11.13 -5.10 -7.22
C GLN A 76 -12.05 -3.92 -6.88
N SER A 77 -13.32 -4.23 -6.64
CA SER A 77 -14.29 -3.28 -6.07
C SER A 77 -14.00 -3.03 -4.59
N GLY A 78 -14.55 -1.94 -4.03
CA GLY A 78 -14.38 -1.59 -2.62
C GLY A 78 -14.69 -2.74 -1.66
N THR A 79 -15.83 -3.41 -1.82
CA THR A 79 -16.22 -4.56 -0.98
C THR A 79 -15.47 -5.85 -1.34
N GLY A 80 -15.24 -6.11 -2.64
CA GLY A 80 -14.49 -7.29 -3.09
C GLY A 80 -13.06 -7.31 -2.52
N SER A 81 -12.42 -6.14 -2.49
CA SER A 81 -11.06 -5.98 -1.94
C SER A 81 -10.95 -6.35 -0.46
N ILE A 82 -12.00 -6.11 0.33
CA ILE A 82 -12.03 -6.48 1.75
C ILE A 82 -12.04 -8.00 1.87
N SER A 83 -12.90 -8.69 1.11
CA SER A 83 -12.95 -10.15 1.12
C SER A 83 -11.65 -10.78 0.64
N ALA A 84 -11.04 -10.22 -0.41
CA ALA A 84 -9.75 -10.68 -0.92
C ALA A 84 -8.64 -10.48 0.13
N SER A 85 -8.61 -9.31 0.79
CA SER A 85 -7.66 -9.01 1.86
C SER A 85 -7.83 -9.95 3.06
N ILE A 86 -9.07 -10.22 3.49
CA ILE A 86 -9.37 -11.16 4.57
C ILE A 86 -8.84 -12.56 4.22
N ASN A 87 -9.12 -13.05 3.02
CA ASN A 87 -8.68 -14.37 2.59
C ASN A 87 -7.15 -14.46 2.54
N LEU A 88 -6.48 -13.43 2.00
CA LEU A 88 -5.02 -13.39 1.96
C LEU A 88 -4.40 -13.37 3.36
N ALA A 89 -4.93 -12.53 4.26
CA ALA A 89 -4.48 -12.42 5.64
C ALA A 89 -4.70 -13.71 6.43
N LYS A 90 -5.86 -14.38 6.25
CA LYS A 90 -6.16 -15.67 6.89
C LYS A 90 -5.22 -16.77 6.43
N ASN A 91 -4.97 -16.86 5.14
CA ASN A 91 -4.08 -17.87 4.56
C ASN A 91 -2.60 -17.62 4.91
N ASN A 92 -2.25 -16.38 5.28
CA ASN A 92 -0.89 -15.96 5.59
C ASN A 92 -0.83 -15.24 6.94
N ALA A 93 -1.48 -15.82 7.97
CA ALA A 93 -1.65 -15.15 9.26
C ALA A 93 -0.32 -14.83 9.94
N GLY A 94 0.68 -15.72 9.85
CA GLY A 94 2.01 -15.51 10.42
C GLY A 94 2.73 -14.29 9.84
N PRO A 95 2.99 -14.26 8.51
CA PRO A 95 3.61 -13.09 7.86
C PRO A 95 2.83 -11.79 8.07
N THR A 96 1.50 -11.85 8.00
CA THR A 96 0.64 -10.68 8.20
C THR A 96 0.74 -10.16 9.64
N ALA A 97 0.79 -11.06 10.64
CA ALA A 97 0.94 -10.69 12.04
C ALA A 97 2.29 -10.01 12.30
N ILE A 98 3.37 -10.55 11.72
CA ILE A 98 4.70 -9.94 11.83
C ILE A 98 4.70 -8.51 11.26
N LEU A 99 4.08 -8.31 10.10
CA LEU A 99 3.94 -6.99 9.49
C LEU A 99 3.20 -6.03 10.42
N ILE A 100 2.01 -6.39 10.90
CA ILE A 100 1.21 -5.53 11.80
C ILE A 100 1.95 -5.24 13.10
N VAL A 101 2.53 -6.25 13.75
CA VAL A 101 3.28 -6.08 15.00
C VAL A 101 4.47 -5.14 14.79
N SER A 102 5.21 -5.28 13.69
CA SER A 102 6.33 -4.38 13.39
C SER A 102 5.87 -2.93 13.21
N LEU A 103 4.77 -2.69 12.49
CA LEU A 103 4.20 -1.35 12.33
C LEU A 103 3.71 -0.76 13.66
N VAL A 104 3.07 -1.57 14.51
CA VAL A 104 2.62 -1.14 15.84
C VAL A 104 3.80 -0.77 16.73
N VAL A 105 4.88 -1.58 16.73
CA VAL A 105 6.09 -1.28 17.50
C VAL A 105 6.75 0.01 17.01
N LEU A 106 6.87 0.21 15.70
CA LEU A 106 7.42 1.45 15.14
C LEU A 106 6.55 2.67 15.50
N ALA A 107 5.23 2.55 15.38
CA ALA A 107 4.30 3.60 15.76
C ALA A 107 4.40 3.97 17.24
N PHE A 108 4.55 2.97 18.11
CA PHE A 108 4.72 3.16 19.54
C PHE A 108 6.02 3.91 19.87
N VAL A 109 7.15 3.50 19.27
CA VAL A 109 8.45 4.17 19.45
C VAL A 109 8.38 5.63 19.00
N LEU A 110 7.79 5.91 17.83
CA LEU A 110 7.60 7.28 17.35
C LEU A 110 6.67 8.09 18.26
N GLY A 111 5.63 7.47 18.80
CA GLY A 111 4.73 8.09 19.78
C GLY A 111 5.44 8.56 21.04
N LEU A 112 6.38 7.75 21.57
CA LEU A 112 7.18 8.12 22.74
C LEU A 112 8.08 9.33 22.48
N ILE A 113 8.72 9.40 21.31
CA ILE A 113 9.59 10.52 20.93
C ILE A 113 8.78 11.82 20.74
N SER A 114 7.52 11.69 20.30
CA SER A 114 6.62 12.81 20.04
C SER A 114 6.10 13.49 21.32
N ALA A 115 6.39 12.94 22.50
CA ALA A 115 5.94 13.48 23.78
C ALA A 115 6.64 14.80 24.21
N ILE A 116 7.69 15.21 23.50
CA ILE A 116 8.42 16.46 23.78
C ILE A 116 7.62 17.66 23.25
N PRO A 117 7.23 18.65 24.07
CA PRO A 117 6.49 19.83 23.59
C PRO A 117 7.30 20.63 22.55
N PHE A 118 6.62 21.18 21.54
CA PHE A 118 7.16 21.90 20.37
C PHE A 118 8.08 21.10 19.42
N LEU A 119 9.13 20.42 19.90
CA LEU A 119 9.96 19.54 19.05
C LEU A 119 9.20 18.29 18.61
N GLY A 120 8.35 17.73 19.48
CA GLY A 120 7.56 16.55 19.20
C GLY A 120 6.51 16.74 18.10
N TRP A 121 6.09 17.98 17.82
CA TRP A 121 5.19 18.25 16.69
C TRP A 121 5.89 18.06 15.34
N ILE A 122 7.11 18.61 15.20
CA ILE A 122 7.90 18.48 13.98
C ILE A 122 8.37 17.03 13.81
N ILE A 123 8.92 16.44 14.87
CA ILE A 123 9.39 15.04 14.86
C ILE A 123 8.22 14.09 14.64
N GLY A 124 7.07 14.36 15.26
CA GLY A 124 5.85 13.57 15.08
C GLY A 124 5.35 13.65 13.64
N LEU A 125 5.36 14.82 13.00
CA LEU A 125 4.94 14.98 11.61
C LEU A 125 5.87 14.22 10.66
N VAL A 126 7.19 14.43 10.77
CA VAL A 126 8.18 13.75 9.92
C VAL A 126 8.18 12.24 10.19
N GLY A 127 8.13 11.83 11.45
CA GLY A 127 8.09 10.44 11.87
C GLY A 127 6.85 9.71 11.36
N ASN A 128 5.66 10.31 11.47
CA ASN A 128 4.44 9.72 10.92
C ASN A 128 4.46 9.66 9.39
N ALA A 129 5.02 10.66 8.71
CA ALA A 129 5.18 10.63 7.26
C ALA A 129 6.11 9.49 6.80
N LEU A 130 7.26 9.33 7.46
CA LEU A 130 8.20 8.23 7.19
C LEU A 130 7.60 6.86 7.52
N LEU A 131 6.90 6.74 8.65
CA LEU A 131 6.18 5.52 9.01
C LEU A 131 5.12 5.18 7.97
N GLY A 132 4.36 6.16 7.49
CA GLY A 132 3.38 5.97 6.43
C GLY A 132 4.02 5.49 5.12
N ALA A 133 5.12 6.10 4.70
CA ALA A 133 5.87 5.68 3.52
C ALA A 133 6.42 4.25 3.67
N PHE A 134 7.02 3.94 4.82
CA PHE A 134 7.50 2.60 5.15
C PHE A 134 6.36 1.58 5.14
N ALA A 135 5.22 1.89 5.75
CA ALA A 135 4.06 1.02 5.79
C ALA A 135 3.53 0.72 4.39
N VAL A 136 3.44 1.72 3.52
CA VAL A 136 3.04 1.56 2.11
C VAL A 136 3.99 0.60 1.38
N LEU A 137 5.31 0.82 1.50
CA LEU A 137 6.31 -0.04 0.86
C LEU A 137 6.28 -1.47 1.42
N ALA A 138 6.21 -1.62 2.74
CA ALA A 138 6.19 -2.91 3.41
C ALA A 138 4.93 -3.71 3.03
N VAL A 139 3.75 -3.09 3.06
CA VAL A 139 2.49 -3.75 2.65
C VAL A 139 2.55 -4.18 1.20
N LEU A 140 3.07 -3.34 0.30
CA LEU A 140 3.19 -3.68 -1.13
C LEU A 140 4.17 -4.85 -1.35
N ARG A 141 5.30 -4.87 -0.63
CA ARG A 141 6.27 -5.96 -0.67
C ARG A 141 5.66 -7.26 -0.16
N PHE A 142 5.04 -7.26 1.01
CA PHE A 142 4.39 -8.44 1.56
C PHE A 142 3.27 -8.94 0.64
N TYR A 143 2.44 -8.03 0.11
CA TYR A 143 1.44 -8.39 -0.89
C TYR A 143 2.07 -9.11 -2.09
N SER A 144 3.15 -8.57 -2.67
CA SER A 144 3.82 -9.18 -3.82
C SER A 144 4.41 -10.56 -3.53
N LEU A 145 4.95 -10.77 -2.33
CA LEU A 145 5.51 -12.05 -1.89
C LEU A 145 4.42 -13.09 -1.64
N LEU A 146 3.31 -12.69 -0.99
CA LEU A 146 2.22 -13.59 -0.61
C LEU A 146 1.32 -13.96 -1.80
N THR A 147 1.23 -13.11 -2.82
CA THR A 147 0.43 -13.37 -4.04
C THR A 147 1.27 -13.94 -5.20
N GLY A 148 2.57 -14.09 -5.03
CA GLY A 148 3.48 -14.52 -6.10
C GLY A 148 3.69 -13.49 -7.21
N ALA A 149 3.18 -12.26 -7.07
CA ALA A 149 3.32 -11.18 -8.04
C ALA A 149 4.75 -10.63 -8.15
N ALA A 150 5.64 -10.98 -7.22
CA ALA A 150 7.06 -10.61 -7.27
C ALA A 150 7.81 -11.23 -8.48
N THR A 151 7.23 -12.22 -9.16
CA THR A 151 7.91 -13.01 -10.21
C THR A 151 7.53 -12.60 -11.64
N ALA A 152 6.56 -11.70 -11.86
CA ALA A 152 5.99 -11.47 -13.19
C ALA A 152 6.25 -10.05 -13.72
N THR A 153 7.31 -9.89 -14.52
CA THR A 153 7.32 -9.40 -15.93
C THR A 153 8.78 -9.05 -16.28
N PRO A 154 9.47 -9.83 -17.15
CA PRO A 154 10.76 -9.41 -17.68
C PRO A 154 10.59 -8.07 -18.38
N VAL A 155 11.50 -7.12 -18.16
CA VAL A 155 11.61 -5.93 -19.01
C VAL A 155 11.63 -6.46 -20.45
N ALA A 156 10.59 -6.11 -21.23
CA ALA A 156 10.54 -6.48 -22.64
C ALA A 156 11.84 -5.99 -23.28
N ALA A 157 12.65 -6.92 -23.78
CA ALA A 157 13.90 -6.58 -24.45
C ALA A 157 13.60 -5.50 -25.50
N ALA A 158 14.44 -4.45 -25.52
CA ALA A 158 14.30 -3.36 -26.47
C ALA A 158 14.13 -3.94 -27.89
N PRO A 159 13.25 -3.35 -28.73
CA PRO A 159 13.09 -3.81 -30.11
C PRO A 159 14.46 -3.84 -30.79
N PRO A 160 14.79 -4.90 -31.55
CA PRO A 160 16.04 -4.96 -32.28
C PRO A 160 16.15 -3.71 -33.18
N PRO A 161 17.36 -3.12 -33.30
CA PRO A 161 17.55 -1.95 -34.13
C PRO A 161 17.10 -2.24 -35.57
N PRO A 162 16.50 -1.25 -36.26
CA PRO A 162 16.05 -1.43 -37.64
C PRO A 162 17.23 -1.84 -38.53
N PRO A 163 17.00 -2.71 -39.54
CA PRO A 163 18.05 -3.12 -40.47
C PRO A 163 18.72 -1.90 -41.13
N PRO A 164 20.05 -1.92 -41.35
CA PRO A 164 20.72 -0.87 -42.09
C PRO A 164 20.08 -0.74 -43.47
N THR A 165 19.56 0.45 -43.79
CA THR A 165 19.08 0.74 -45.15
C THR A 165 20.29 0.81 -46.07
N THR A 166 20.46 -0.21 -46.92
CA THR A 166 21.44 -0.19 -48.00
C THR A 166 21.12 0.96 -48.95
N PRO A 167 22.06 1.87 -49.26
CA PRO A 167 21.84 2.90 -50.26
C PRO A 167 21.52 2.27 -51.61
N ALA A 168 20.41 2.66 -52.22
CA ALA A 168 20.16 2.37 -53.62
C ALA A 168 21.17 3.18 -54.46
N THR A 169 21.88 2.48 -55.33
CA THR A 169 22.87 2.99 -56.30
C THR A 169 22.31 4.06 -57.22
#